data_AF-A0AAU4NL27-F1
#
_entry.id   AF-A0AAU4NL27-F1
#
_cell.length_a   1.000
_cell.length_b   1.000
_cell.length_c   1.000
_cell.angle_alpha   90.00
_cell.angle_beta   90.00
_cell.angle_gamma   90.00
#
_symmetry.space_group_name_H-M   'P 1'
#
loop_
_entity.id
_entity.type
_entity.pdbx_description
1 polymer ?
#
loop_
_entity_poly.entity_id
_entity_poly.type
_entity_poly.pdbx_seq_one_letter_code
_entity_poly.pdbx_strand_id
1 'polypeptide(L)' 'MTTTESRAVDKTPRPRVAAAAARASIAMRERSGREVPQWIRDAAAGKPTTVPPEQS' A
#
# COMPACT_ATOMS: atom_id res chain seq x y z
N MET A 1 -7.11 -17.19 30.65
CA MET A 1 -7.76 -16.77 29.38
C MET A 1 -7.44 -15.30 29.18
N THR A 2 -6.60 -14.96 28.20
CA THR A 2 -6.28 -13.56 27.85
C THR A 2 -6.89 -13.27 26.50
N THR A 3 -7.94 -12.46 26.49
CA THR A 3 -8.59 -11.99 25.25
C THR A 3 -7.65 -11.04 24.54
N THR A 4 -7.10 -11.45 23.40
CA THR A 4 -6.44 -10.52 22.48
C THR A 4 -7.53 -9.63 21.87
N GLU A 5 -7.67 -8.43 22.39
CA GLU A 5 -8.49 -7.40 21.76
C GLU A 5 -7.94 -7.16 20.36
N SER A 6 -8.64 -7.66 19.36
CA SER A 6 -8.36 -7.33 17.96
C SER A 6 -8.69 -5.86 17.78
N ARG A 7 -7.69 -5.02 18.03
CA ARG A 7 -7.74 -3.60 17.68
C ARG A 7 -7.95 -3.55 16.17
N ALA A 8 -9.19 -3.32 15.76
CA ALA A 8 -9.51 -2.98 14.39
C ALA A 8 -8.72 -1.72 14.07
N VAL A 9 -7.55 -1.88 13.45
CA VAL A 9 -6.85 -0.80 12.79
C VAL A 9 -7.82 -0.35 11.71
N ASP A 10 -8.46 0.78 11.97
CA ASP A 10 -9.33 1.47 11.06
C ASP A 10 -8.69 1.43 9.67
N LYS A 11 -9.19 0.54 8.81
CA LYS A 11 -8.73 0.37 7.41
C LYS A 11 -9.27 1.53 6.57
N THR A 12 -9.47 2.71 7.15
CA THR A 12 -9.85 3.88 6.38
C THR A 12 -8.73 4.07 5.35
N PRO A 13 -9.02 3.96 4.05
CA PRO A 13 -8.00 4.16 3.04
C PRO A 13 -7.57 5.62 3.17
N ARG A 14 -6.38 5.84 3.71
CA ARG A 14 -5.75 7.17 3.76
C ARG A 14 -4.93 7.26 2.48
N PRO A 15 -5.47 7.82 1.37
CA PRO A 15 -4.78 7.85 0.08
C PRO A 15 -3.39 8.51 0.18
N ARG A 16 -3.24 9.46 1.11
CA ARG A 16 -1.95 10.09 1.43
C ARG A 16 -0.92 9.13 2.02
N VAL A 17 -1.34 8.21 2.89
CA VAL A 17 -0.47 7.19 3.50
C VAL A 17 -0.12 6.12 2.48
N ALA A 18 -1.08 5.69 1.66
CA ALA A 18 -0.83 4.75 0.56
C ALA A 18 0.18 5.31 -0.45
N ALA A 19 0.02 6.58 -0.86
CA ALA A 19 0.97 7.24 -1.74
C ALA A 19 2.36 7.39 -1.11
N ALA A 20 2.44 7.74 0.17
CA ALA A 20 3.71 7.83 0.90
C ALA A 20 4.42 6.47 1.00
N ALA A 21 3.67 5.41 1.34
CA ALA A 21 4.19 4.05 1.41
C ALA A 21 4.67 3.55 0.05
N ALA A 22 3.95 3.85 -1.03
CA ALA A 22 4.36 3.53 -2.39
C ALA A 22 5.67 4.23 -2.77
N ARG A 23 5.83 5.53 -2.46
CA ARG A 23 7.09 6.26 -2.66
C ARG A 23 8.25 5.66 -1.88
N ALA A 24 8.03 5.25 -0.63
CA ALA A 24 9.04 4.56 0.17
C ALA A 24 9.42 3.20 -0.45
N SER A 25 8.45 2.44 -0.96
CA SER A 25 8.71 1.17 -1.64
C SER A 25 9.53 1.34 -2.92
N ILE A 26 9.29 2.40 -3.68
CA ILE A 26 10.08 2.78 -4.86
C ILE A 26 11.54 3.00 -4.47
N ALA A 27 11.80 3.86 -3.48
CA ALA A 27 13.15 4.16 -3.03
C ALA A 27 13.90 2.91 -2.52
N MET A 28 13.20 2.01 -1.81
CA MET A 28 13.79 0.73 -1.39
C MET A 28 14.15 -0.16 -2.57
N ARG A 29 13.28 -0.23 -3.60
CA ARG A 29 13.51 -1.06 -4.79
C ARG A 29 14.63 -0.51 -5.67
N GLU A 30 14.71 0.81 -5.84
CA GLU A 30 15.81 1.47 -6.52
C GLU A 30 17.15 1.16 -5.84
N ARG A 31 17.21 1.24 -4.50
CA ARG A 31 18.40 0.86 -3.73
C ARG A 31 18.79 -0.62 -3.91
N SER A 32 17.80 -1.50 -4.04
CA SER A 32 18.01 -2.93 -4.23
C SER A 32 18.19 -3.35 -5.70
N GLY A 33 18.15 -2.41 -6.66
CA GLY A 33 18.18 -2.73 -8.10
C GLY A 33 16.99 -3.56 -8.57
N ARG A 34 15.88 -3.55 -7.83
CA ARG A 34 14.67 -4.32 -8.15
C ARG A 34 13.73 -3.46 -8.97
N GLU A 35 13.10 -4.08 -9.96
CA GLU A 35 12.08 -3.40 -10.75
C GLU A 35 10.91 -2.95 -9.86
N VAL A 36 10.42 -1.74 -10.13
CA VAL A 36 9.24 -1.15 -9.50
C VAL A 36 8.01 -1.52 -10.35
N PRO A 37 7.07 -2.31 -9.82
CA PRO A 37 5.83 -2.63 -10.50
C PRO A 37 4.97 -1.39 -10.77
N GLN A 38 4.26 -1.40 -11.90
CA GLN A 38 3.48 -0.26 -12.37
C GLN A 38 2.39 0.19 -11.37
N TRP A 39 1.70 -0.75 -10.72
CA TRP A 39 0.70 -0.42 -9.70
C TRP A 39 1.26 0.35 -8.49
N ILE A 40 2.54 0.15 -8.15
CA ILE A 40 3.22 0.92 -7.09
C ILE A 40 3.47 2.35 -7.56
N ARG A 41 3.85 2.55 -8.82
CA ARG A 41 4.00 3.90 -9.40
C ARG A 41 2.67 4.64 -9.43
N ASP A 42 1.59 3.95 -9.81
CA ASP A 42 0.26 4.53 -9.82
C ASP A 42 -0.22 4.91 -8.40
N ALA A 43 0.04 4.05 -7.40
CA ALA A 43 -0.21 4.37 -6.00
C ALA A 43 0.62 5.56 -5.51
N ALA A 44 1.90 5.66 -5.89
CA ALA A 44 2.79 6.77 -5.52
C ALA A 44 2.36 8.11 -6.15
N ALA A 45 1.75 8.05 -7.34
CA ALA A 45 1.12 9.17 -8.02
C ALA A 45 -0.24 9.56 -7.41
N GLY A 46 -0.72 8.82 -6.40
CA GLY A 46 -2.02 9.05 -5.79
C GLY A 46 -3.19 8.71 -6.72
N LYS A 47 -2.93 7.97 -7.81
CA LYS A 47 -4.00 7.44 -8.64
C LYS A 47 -4.76 6.40 -7.82
N PRO A 48 -6.09 6.35 -7.91
CA PRO A 48 -6.83 5.23 -7.33
C PRO A 48 -6.33 3.97 -8.02
N THR A 49 -5.50 3.21 -7.33
CA THR A 49 -5.17 1.86 -7.74
C THR A 49 -6.47 1.10 -7.58
N THR A 50 -7.21 0.93 -8.67
CA THR A 50 -8.31 -0.03 -8.74
C THR A 50 -7.67 -1.38 -8.45
N VAL A 51 -7.62 -1.77 -7.18
CA VAL A 51 -7.45 -3.17 -6.82
C VAL A 51 -8.58 -3.88 -7.55
N PRO A 52 -8.30 -4.85 -8.44
CA PRO A 52 -9.37 -5.60 -9.06
C PRO A 52 -10.22 -6.16 -7.91
N PRO A 53 -11.55 -6.01 -7.96
CA PRO A 53 -12.41 -6.49 -6.89
C PRO A 53 -12.09 -7.97 -6.67
N GLU A 54 -11.79 -8.29 -5.42
CA GLU A 54 -11.60 -9.66 -4.94
C GLU A 54 -12.76 -10.50 -5.49
N GLN A 55 -12.45 -11.38 -6.45
CA GLN A 55 -13.43 -12.30 -7.01
C GLN A 55 -13.89 -13.19 -5.84
N SER A 56 -15.16 -13.00 -5.46
CA SER A 56 -15.86 -13.72 -4.39
C SER A 56 -16.06 -15.18 -4.76
#